data_AF-C4WRR1-F1
#
_entry.id   AF-C4WRR1-F1
#
_cell.length_a   1.000
_cell.length_b   1.000
_cell.length_c   1.000
_cell.angle_alpha   90.00
_cell.angle_beta   90.00
_cell.angle_gamma   90.00
#
_symmetry.space_group_name_H-M   'P 1'
#
loop_
_entity.id
_entity.type
_entity.pdbx_description
1 polymer ?
#
loop_
_entity_poly.entity_id
_entity_poly.type
_entity_poly.pdbx_seq_one_letter_code
_entity_poly.pdbx_strand_id
1 'polypeptide(L)'
;MSDIHSFFIPDVEYLVDMKGLLVYLGEKVCQGFMCLWCNESGKNFHSMESAQAHMIDKGHTKMIHEGEALLEYSDFYDYSSSYPADTSVDDYRIIEDATSQLIFPFGARIGKRSLMRYYRQNLNPNHDWEAMKETKLNKVINHYRHIGWTGTFPAAAARKARDLKVMKQVQTKMYMQLGVKANKFQKHFRQQVNF
;
A
#
# COMPACT_ATOMS: atom_id res chain seq x y z
N MET A 1 35.53 -20.53 -9.27
CA MET A 1 34.05 -20.57 -9.22
C MET A 1 33.45 -19.19 -8.99
N SER A 2 33.95 -18.40 -8.02
CA SER A 2 33.49 -17.02 -7.78
C SER A 2 33.72 -16.08 -8.97
N ASP A 3 34.87 -16.14 -9.63
CA ASP A 3 35.25 -15.08 -10.58
C ASP A 3 34.66 -15.30 -11.98
N ILE A 4 34.50 -16.56 -12.38
CA ILE A 4 34.00 -16.96 -13.70
C ILE A 4 32.49 -17.15 -13.70
N HIS A 5 31.94 -17.71 -12.61
CA HIS A 5 30.54 -18.11 -12.53
C HIS A 5 29.76 -17.39 -11.43
N SER A 6 30.39 -16.42 -10.73
CA SER A 6 29.75 -15.65 -9.65
C SER A 6 28.98 -16.50 -8.64
N PHE A 7 29.50 -17.70 -8.34
CA PHE A 7 28.87 -18.61 -7.39
C PHE A 7 28.96 -18.04 -5.97
N PHE A 8 27.79 -17.84 -5.37
CA PHE A 8 27.64 -17.23 -4.06
C PHE A 8 26.95 -18.19 -3.08
N ILE A 9 27.55 -18.33 -1.89
CA ILE A 9 27.00 -19.09 -0.76
C ILE A 9 26.41 -18.07 0.23
N PRO A 10 25.10 -18.13 0.51
CA PRO A 10 24.47 -17.27 1.51
C PRO A 10 24.99 -17.53 2.93
N ASP A 11 24.91 -16.52 3.80
CA ASP A 11 25.08 -16.66 5.25
C ASP A 11 26.33 -17.45 5.70
N VAL A 12 27.48 -17.15 5.10
CA VAL A 12 28.77 -17.83 5.39
C VAL A 12 29.15 -17.78 6.88
N GLU A 13 28.69 -16.76 7.61
CA GLU A 13 28.93 -16.60 9.06
C GLU A 13 28.29 -17.71 9.91
N TYR A 14 27.20 -18.31 9.44
CA TYR A 14 26.43 -19.34 10.14
C TYR A 14 26.70 -20.75 9.61
N LEU A 15 27.67 -20.90 8.72
CA LEU A 15 27.93 -22.14 8.02
C LEU A 15 28.93 -22.99 8.81
N VAL A 16 28.47 -24.14 9.32
CA VAL A 16 29.27 -25.04 10.17
C VAL A 16 30.12 -25.98 9.32
N ASP A 17 29.54 -26.55 8.26
CA ASP A 17 30.23 -27.51 7.38
C ASP A 17 30.22 -27.10 5.89
N MET A 18 31.25 -26.36 5.50
CA MET A 18 31.46 -25.92 4.11
C MET A 18 31.76 -27.08 3.17
N LYS A 19 32.46 -28.11 3.66
CA LYS A 19 32.87 -29.23 2.81
C LYS A 19 31.67 -30.11 2.52
N GLY A 20 30.87 -30.42 3.54
CA GLY A 20 29.62 -31.17 3.39
C GLY A 20 28.66 -30.49 2.42
N LEU A 21 28.48 -29.17 2.55
CA LEU A 21 27.60 -28.42 1.63
C LEU A 21 28.08 -28.51 0.18
N LEU A 22 29.37 -28.32 -0.09
CA LEU A 22 29.91 -28.39 -1.45
C LEU A 22 29.81 -29.80 -2.05
N VAL A 23 30.01 -30.84 -1.23
CA VAL A 23 29.83 -32.23 -1.66
C VAL A 23 28.37 -32.48 -2.04
N TYR A 24 27.42 -32.05 -1.20
CA TYR A 24 25.99 -32.20 -1.46
C TYR A 24 25.54 -31.46 -2.73
N LEU A 25 25.99 -30.22 -2.92
CA LEU A 25 25.71 -29.45 -4.15
C LEU A 25 26.32 -30.13 -5.38
N GLY A 26 27.51 -30.71 -5.22
CA GLY A 26 28.15 -31.53 -6.25
C GLY A 26 27.31 -32.76 -6.60
N GLU A 27 26.78 -33.48 -5.62
CA GLU A 27 25.89 -34.64 -5.83
C GLU A 27 24.60 -34.24 -6.53
N LYS A 28 23.99 -33.10 -6.18
CA LYS A 28 22.81 -32.57 -6.88
C LYS A 28 23.03 -32.34 -8.36
N VAL A 29 24.17 -31.74 -8.74
CA VAL A 29 24.48 -31.45 -10.15
C VAL A 29 24.94 -32.72 -10.88
N CYS A 30 25.79 -33.53 -10.26
CA CYS A 30 26.45 -34.66 -10.91
C CYS A 30 25.60 -35.93 -10.96
N GLN A 31 24.88 -36.26 -9.88
CA GLN A 31 24.06 -37.47 -9.79
C GLN A 31 22.58 -37.15 -10.02
N GLY A 32 22.09 -36.05 -9.44
CA GLY A 32 20.70 -35.62 -9.60
C GLY A 32 20.41 -35.00 -10.97
N PHE A 33 21.44 -34.55 -11.70
CA PHE A 33 21.28 -33.71 -12.89
C PHE A 33 20.30 -32.56 -12.64
N MET A 34 20.37 -31.94 -11.45
CA MET A 34 19.46 -30.89 -11.05
C MET A 34 20.15 -29.53 -11.06
N CYS A 35 19.38 -28.50 -11.44
CA CYS A 35 19.83 -27.12 -11.38
C CYS A 35 19.60 -26.56 -9.97
N LEU A 36 20.66 -26.02 -9.35
CA LEU A 36 20.66 -25.48 -7.98
C LEU A 36 19.67 -24.32 -7.75
N TRP A 37 19.22 -23.68 -8.82
CA TRP A 37 18.24 -22.59 -8.77
C TRP A 37 16.84 -22.96 -9.23
N CYS A 38 16.68 -23.97 -10.08
CA CYS A 38 15.34 -24.38 -10.50
C CYS A 38 14.73 -25.44 -9.58
N ASN A 39 15.56 -26.23 -8.88
CA ASN A 39 15.16 -27.43 -8.18
C ASN A 39 14.12 -28.20 -9.02
N GLU A 40 12.90 -28.35 -8.51
CA GLU A 40 11.81 -29.10 -9.13
C GLU A 40 10.93 -28.27 -10.09
N SER A 41 11.01 -26.94 -10.05
CA SER A 41 10.25 -26.06 -10.95
C SER A 41 10.82 -26.04 -12.38
N GLY A 42 11.93 -26.73 -12.62
CA GLY A 42 12.70 -26.68 -13.85
C GLY A 42 12.41 -27.79 -14.85
N LYS A 43 13.28 -27.87 -15.85
CA LYS A 43 13.35 -29.02 -16.76
C LYS A 43 14.16 -30.13 -16.08
N ASN A 44 13.74 -31.38 -16.24
CA ASN A 44 14.55 -32.52 -15.85
C ASN A 44 15.70 -32.68 -16.86
N PHE A 45 16.94 -32.72 -16.38
CA PHE A 45 18.10 -32.96 -17.21
C PHE A 45 18.46 -34.45 -17.20
N HIS A 46 19.05 -34.93 -18.28
CA HIS A 46 19.45 -36.33 -18.43
C HIS A 46 20.98 -36.53 -18.43
N SER A 47 21.74 -35.43 -18.40
CA SER A 47 23.19 -35.46 -18.33
C SER A 47 23.74 -34.28 -17.52
N MET A 48 24.91 -34.46 -16.92
CA MET A 48 25.61 -33.42 -16.17
C MET A 48 25.89 -32.20 -17.05
N GLU A 49 26.35 -32.43 -18.27
CA GLU A 49 26.66 -31.38 -19.24
C GLU A 49 25.42 -30.52 -19.55
N SER A 50 24.24 -31.15 -19.68
CA SER A 50 23.00 -30.41 -19.94
C SER A 50 22.56 -29.55 -18.74
N ALA A 51 22.74 -30.04 -17.51
CA ALA A 51 22.47 -29.27 -16.30
C ALA A 51 23.46 -28.09 -16.17
N GLN A 52 24.75 -28.31 -16.41
CA GLN A 52 25.78 -27.26 -16.35
C GLN A 52 25.59 -26.19 -17.44
N ALA A 53 25.32 -26.61 -18.69
CA ALA A 53 25.01 -25.68 -19.77
C ALA A 53 23.79 -24.83 -19.43
N HIS A 54 22.73 -25.43 -18.89
CA HIS A 54 21.56 -24.70 -18.42
C HIS A 54 21.90 -23.69 -17.32
N MET A 55 22.74 -24.07 -16.36
CA MET A 55 23.16 -23.19 -15.28
C MET A 55 23.93 -21.98 -15.81
N ILE A 56 24.81 -22.18 -16.79
CA ILE A 56 25.58 -21.11 -17.42
C ILE A 56 24.68 -20.21 -18.29
N ASP A 57 23.87 -20.79 -19.17
CA ASP A 57 23.01 -20.06 -20.11
C ASP A 57 21.99 -19.17 -19.42
N LYS A 58 21.44 -19.63 -18.29
CA LYS A 58 20.46 -18.86 -17.50
C LYS A 58 21.08 -18.05 -16.36
N GLY A 59 22.36 -18.19 -16.07
CA GLY A 59 22.97 -17.61 -14.87
C GLY A 59 22.38 -18.16 -13.56
N HIS A 60 22.02 -19.44 -13.56
CA HIS A 60 21.57 -20.20 -12.39
C HIS A 60 22.75 -20.80 -11.61
N THR A 61 23.85 -20.07 -11.54
CA THR A 61 25.08 -20.41 -10.82
C THR A 61 25.02 -19.91 -9.38
N LYS A 62 23.85 -20.02 -8.74
CA LYS A 62 23.60 -19.68 -7.34
C LYS A 62 22.64 -20.71 -6.75
N MET A 63 22.80 -21.01 -5.47
CA MET A 63 21.85 -21.88 -4.76
C MET A 63 20.64 -21.08 -4.29
N ILE A 64 19.45 -21.68 -4.34
CA ILE A 64 18.28 -21.13 -3.65
C ILE A 64 18.51 -21.25 -2.15
N HIS A 65 18.21 -20.18 -1.41
CA HIS A 65 18.27 -20.16 0.06
C HIS A 65 16.98 -19.57 0.64
N GLU A 66 15.86 -20.00 0.06
CA GLU A 66 14.51 -19.54 0.42
C GLU A 66 13.55 -20.73 0.34
N GLY A 67 12.48 -20.68 1.14
CA GLY A 67 11.40 -21.67 1.11
C GLY A 67 11.83 -23.08 1.53
N GLU A 68 11.35 -24.09 0.81
CA GLU A 68 11.59 -25.52 1.10
C GLU A 68 13.07 -25.91 1.02
N ALA A 69 13.84 -25.28 0.13
CA ALA A 69 15.26 -25.53 -0.01
C ALA A 69 16.04 -25.20 1.28
N LEU A 70 15.54 -24.27 2.10
CA LEU A 70 16.19 -23.92 3.37
C LEU A 70 16.15 -25.09 4.38
N LEU A 71 15.12 -25.94 4.31
CA LEU A 71 15.01 -27.13 5.14
C LEU A 71 16.05 -28.18 4.73
N GLU A 72 16.26 -28.37 3.42
CA GLU A 72 17.27 -29.31 2.90
C GLU A 72 18.69 -28.91 3.32
N TYR A 73 19.00 -27.62 3.35
CA TYR A 73 20.31 -27.14 3.74
C TYR A 73 20.48 -26.93 5.25
N SER A 74 19.43 -27.11 6.06
CA SER A 74 19.43 -26.78 7.48
C SER A 74 20.52 -27.51 8.28
N ASP A 75 20.87 -28.73 7.91
CA ASP A 75 21.92 -29.52 8.59
C ASP A 75 23.33 -28.90 8.46
N PHE A 76 23.57 -28.07 7.44
CA PHE A 76 24.87 -27.44 7.19
C PHE A 76 25.02 -26.06 7.84
N TYR A 77 23.92 -25.47 8.33
CA TYR A 77 23.87 -24.12 8.90
C TYR A 77 23.41 -24.15 10.36
N ASP A 78 24.05 -23.34 11.20
CA ASP A 78 23.64 -23.11 12.58
C ASP A 78 23.27 -21.65 12.81
N TYR A 79 21.96 -21.39 12.87
CA TYR A 79 21.40 -20.05 13.15
C TYR A 79 21.18 -19.79 14.64
N SER A 80 21.58 -20.69 15.55
CA SER A 80 21.32 -20.57 16.99
C SER A 80 21.85 -19.26 17.58
N SER A 81 22.94 -18.71 17.03
CA SER A 81 23.55 -17.44 17.45
C SER A 81 22.76 -16.19 17.02
N SER A 82 21.87 -16.30 16.03
CA SER A 82 21.07 -15.17 15.53
C SER A 82 19.81 -14.92 16.36
N TYR A 83 19.36 -15.91 17.14
CA TYR A 83 18.22 -15.79 18.04
C TYR A 83 18.70 -15.72 19.51
N PRO A 84 18.78 -14.53 20.13
CA PRO A 84 19.11 -14.43 21.54
C PRO A 84 18.07 -15.20 22.39
N ALA A 85 18.54 -16.16 23.18
CA ALA A 85 17.70 -17.12 23.93
C ALA A 85 16.70 -16.49 24.91
N ASP A 86 16.90 -15.22 25.28
CA ASP A 86 16.03 -14.48 26.21
C ASP A 86 14.85 -13.76 25.53
N THR A 87 14.71 -13.85 24.20
CA THR A 87 13.58 -13.22 23.49
C THR A 87 12.41 -14.18 23.35
N SER A 88 11.29 -13.81 23.96
CA SER A 88 10.05 -14.55 23.80
C SER A 88 9.52 -14.34 22.38
N VAL A 89 8.93 -15.36 21.77
CA VAL A 89 8.42 -15.33 20.38
C VAL A 89 7.39 -14.20 20.16
N ASP A 90 6.84 -13.66 21.25
CA ASP A 90 5.87 -12.57 21.26
C ASP A 90 6.49 -11.18 21.08
N ASP A 91 7.80 -11.03 21.32
CA ASP A 91 8.51 -9.75 21.22
C ASP A 91 8.65 -9.26 19.78
N TYR A 92 8.54 -10.13 18.77
CA TYR A 92 8.70 -9.79 17.34
C TYR A 92 7.38 -9.66 16.58
N ARG A 93 6.24 -9.63 17.26
CA ARG A 93 4.94 -9.46 16.58
C ARG A 93 4.87 -8.08 15.94
N ILE A 94 4.95 -8.05 14.60
CA ILE A 94 4.69 -6.85 13.82
C ILE A 94 3.19 -6.59 13.88
N ILE A 95 2.79 -5.55 14.63
CA ILE A 95 1.39 -5.17 14.76
C ILE A 95 1.06 -4.25 13.59
N GLU A 96 0.13 -4.68 12.73
CA GLU A 96 -0.52 -3.78 11.79
C GLU A 96 -1.57 -2.97 12.56
N ASP A 97 -1.29 -1.69 12.77
CA ASP A 97 -2.26 -0.78 13.37
C ASP A 97 -3.43 -0.52 12.41
N ALA A 98 -4.60 -0.22 12.98
CA ALA A 98 -5.80 0.22 12.22
C ALA A 98 -5.53 1.43 11.30
N THR A 99 -4.46 2.19 11.57
CA THR A 99 -4.01 3.34 10.76
C THR A 99 -3.08 2.96 9.60
N SER A 100 -2.95 1.67 9.28
CA SER A 100 -2.14 1.16 8.18
C SER A 100 -0.63 1.47 8.32
N GLN A 101 -0.12 1.49 9.55
CA GLN A 101 1.30 1.64 9.87
C GLN A 101 1.83 0.33 10.45
N LEU A 102 3.09 0.02 10.15
CA LEU A 102 3.81 -1.10 10.73
C LEU A 102 4.59 -0.59 11.95
N ILE A 103 4.28 -1.14 13.12
CA ILE A 103 4.99 -0.82 14.36
C ILE A 103 5.99 -1.93 14.65
N PHE A 104 7.25 -1.54 14.82
CA PHE A 104 8.31 -2.44 15.24
C PHE A 104 8.35 -2.53 16.77
N PRO A 105 8.82 -3.66 17.33
CA PRO A 105 9.04 -3.82 18.77
C PRO A 105 9.97 -2.76 19.36
N PHE A 106 10.90 -2.25 18.55
CA PHE A 106 11.82 -1.17 18.91
C PHE A 106 11.14 0.23 18.92
N GLY A 107 9.83 0.30 18.70
CA GLY A 107 9.05 1.54 18.68
C GLY A 107 9.09 2.34 17.37
N ALA A 108 9.85 1.87 16.37
CA ALA A 108 9.86 2.48 15.04
C ALA A 108 8.51 2.27 14.33
N ARG A 109 8.05 3.28 13.58
CA ARG A 109 6.80 3.21 12.79
C ARG A 109 7.11 3.41 11.32
N ILE A 110 6.72 2.47 10.47
CA ILE A 110 6.90 2.55 9.02
C ILE A 110 5.53 2.66 8.35
N GLY A 111 5.38 3.68 7.50
CA GLY A 111 4.16 3.92 6.73
C GLY A 111 4.09 3.11 5.43
N LYS A 112 2.87 2.88 4.91
CA LYS A 112 2.66 2.20 3.62
C LYS A 112 3.02 3.08 2.42
N ARG A 113 3.54 2.47 1.35
CA ARG A 113 3.87 3.16 0.07
C ARG A 113 2.70 3.92 -0.56
N SER A 114 1.47 3.44 -0.35
CA SER A 114 0.25 4.06 -0.88
C SER A 114 0.00 5.46 -0.29
N LEU A 115 0.50 5.71 0.92
CA LEU A 115 0.36 6.97 1.63
C LEU A 115 1.58 7.89 1.43
N MET A 116 2.54 7.53 0.58
CA MET A 116 3.75 8.32 0.33
C MET A 116 3.43 9.76 -0.13
N ARG A 117 2.34 9.95 -0.88
CA ARG A 117 1.88 11.29 -1.26
C ARG A 117 1.61 12.17 -0.04
N TYR A 118 0.99 11.61 1.01
CA TYR A 118 0.65 12.33 2.23
C TYR A 118 1.86 12.48 3.14
N TYR A 119 2.70 11.45 3.26
CA TYR A 119 3.93 11.54 4.06
C TYR A 119 4.94 12.56 3.52
N ARG A 120 4.87 12.88 2.22
CA ARG A 120 5.67 13.95 1.60
C ARG A 120 5.06 15.36 1.75
N GLN A 121 3.86 15.49 2.32
CA GLN A 121 3.25 16.80 2.51
C GLN A 121 3.88 17.51 3.70
N ASN A 122 4.46 18.67 3.44
CA ASN A 122 4.84 19.61 4.49
C ASN A 122 3.70 20.61 4.68
N LEU A 123 2.77 20.27 5.56
CA LEU A 123 1.70 21.18 5.94
C LEU A 123 2.24 22.19 6.96
N ASN A 124 1.97 23.47 6.74
CA ASN A 124 2.33 24.50 7.70
C ASN A 124 1.44 24.34 8.95
N PRO A 125 2.01 24.05 10.14
CA PRO A 125 1.22 23.77 11.33
C PRO A 125 0.43 24.99 11.83
N ASN A 126 0.91 26.20 11.53
CA ASN A 126 0.26 27.46 11.90
C ASN A 126 -0.70 27.98 10.80
N HIS A 127 -0.95 27.21 9.74
CA HIS A 127 -1.78 27.67 8.62
C HIS A 127 -3.25 27.32 8.86
N ASP A 128 -3.94 28.19 9.59
CA ASP A 128 -5.38 28.10 9.82
C ASP A 128 -6.14 28.40 8.53
N TRP A 129 -6.57 27.33 7.84
CA TRP A 129 -7.33 27.44 6.60
C TRP A 129 -8.65 28.20 6.77
N GLU A 130 -9.20 28.22 7.98
CA GLU A 130 -10.47 28.87 8.31
C GLU A 130 -10.32 30.39 8.41
N ALA A 131 -9.32 30.88 9.16
CA ALA A 131 -9.00 32.31 9.25
C ALA A 131 -8.57 32.91 7.90
N MET A 132 -7.93 32.11 7.04
CA MET A 132 -7.47 32.57 5.72
C MET A 132 -8.62 32.78 4.72
N LYS A 133 -9.76 32.10 4.89
CA LYS A 133 -10.92 32.25 3.99
C LYS A 133 -11.51 33.65 4.07
N GLU A 134 -11.69 34.18 5.29
CA GLU A 134 -12.22 35.53 5.50
C GLU A 134 -11.26 36.60 4.98
N THR A 135 -9.96 36.47 5.24
CA THR A 135 -8.96 37.44 4.75
C THR A 135 -8.84 37.45 3.23
N LYS A 136 -8.93 36.29 2.56
CA LYS A 136 -8.97 36.20 1.10
C LYS A 136 -10.24 36.83 0.52
N LEU A 137 -11.40 36.58 1.13
CA LEU A 137 -12.68 37.14 0.70
C LEU A 137 -12.67 38.68 0.82
N ASN A 138 -12.11 39.21 1.90
CA ASN A 138 -11.93 40.65 2.09
C ASN A 138 -10.97 41.27 1.06
N LYS A 139 -9.89 40.59 0.68
CA LYS A 139 -9.00 41.04 -0.41
C LYS A 139 -9.73 41.14 -1.74
N VAL A 140 -10.54 40.13 -2.07
CA VAL A 140 -11.35 40.13 -3.29
C VAL A 140 -12.37 41.28 -3.28
N ILE A 141 -13.10 41.47 -2.18
CA ILE A 141 -14.05 42.58 -2.03
C ILE A 141 -13.36 43.94 -2.18
N ASN A 142 -12.18 44.12 -1.58
CA ASN A 142 -11.42 45.36 -1.70
C ASN A 142 -10.94 45.60 -3.15
N HIS A 143 -10.59 44.55 -3.88
CA HIS A 143 -10.26 44.67 -5.30
C HIS A 143 -11.46 45.16 -6.13
N TYR A 144 -12.64 44.58 -5.91
CA TYR A 144 -13.86 45.07 -6.55
C TYR A 144 -14.15 46.54 -6.19
N ARG A 145 -14.00 46.91 -4.91
CA ARG A 145 -14.16 48.31 -4.46
C ARG A 145 -13.20 49.26 -5.17
N HIS A 146 -11.94 48.86 -5.36
CA HIS A 146 -10.94 49.66 -6.09
C HIS A 146 -11.24 49.79 -7.59
N ILE A 147 -11.85 48.78 -8.22
CA ILE A 147 -12.33 48.85 -9.61
C ILE A 147 -13.55 49.78 -9.74
N GLY A 148 -14.07 50.32 -8.64
CA GLY A 148 -15.21 51.24 -8.61
C GLY A 148 -16.54 50.56 -8.31
N TRP A 149 -16.52 49.33 -7.81
CA TRP A 149 -17.73 48.67 -7.32
C TRP A 149 -18.14 49.25 -5.96
N THR A 150 -19.12 50.15 -5.97
CA THR A 150 -19.71 50.76 -4.75
C THR A 150 -20.90 49.99 -4.20
N GLY A 151 -21.08 48.74 -4.64
CA GLY A 151 -22.23 47.90 -4.32
C GLY A 151 -23.35 48.00 -5.35
N THR A 152 -24.43 47.27 -5.14
CA THR A 152 -25.63 47.38 -5.98
C THR A 152 -26.52 48.52 -5.48
N PHE A 153 -27.12 49.29 -6.39
CA PHE A 153 -28.08 50.33 -6.01
C PHE A 153 -29.18 49.75 -5.11
N PRO A 154 -29.51 50.39 -3.97
CA PRO A 154 -30.46 49.85 -2.99
C PRO A 154 -31.81 49.46 -3.60
N ALA A 155 -32.31 50.24 -4.57
CA ALA A 155 -33.54 49.94 -5.28
C ALA A 155 -33.46 48.66 -6.14
N ALA A 156 -32.32 48.44 -6.82
CA ALA A 156 -32.10 47.24 -7.62
C ALA A 156 -31.91 45.99 -6.73
N ALA A 157 -31.24 46.14 -5.58
CA ALA A 157 -31.11 45.09 -4.59
C ALA A 157 -32.47 44.70 -3.99
N ALA A 158 -33.29 45.68 -3.61
CA ALA A 158 -34.63 45.45 -3.08
C ALA A 158 -35.57 44.80 -4.10
N ARG A 159 -35.50 45.17 -5.38
CA ARG A 159 -36.24 44.50 -6.46
C ARG A 159 -35.80 43.04 -6.61
N LYS A 160 -34.50 42.78 -6.74
CA LYS A 160 -33.95 41.41 -6.82
C LYS A 160 -34.33 40.56 -5.60
N ALA A 161 -34.31 41.13 -4.40
CA ALA A 161 -34.70 40.41 -3.18
C ALA A 161 -36.17 40.00 -3.20
N ARG A 162 -37.07 40.88 -3.67
CA ARG A 162 -38.49 40.55 -3.87
C ARG A 162 -38.67 39.46 -4.92
N ASP A 163 -38.00 39.60 -6.06
CA ASP A 163 -38.08 38.63 -7.16
C ASP A 163 -37.55 37.25 -6.71
N LEU A 164 -36.44 37.21 -5.98
CA LEU A 164 -35.88 35.97 -5.41
C LEU A 164 -36.82 35.35 -4.38
N LYS A 165 -37.51 36.14 -3.55
CA LYS A 165 -38.49 35.63 -2.59
C LYS A 165 -39.66 34.96 -3.33
N VAL A 166 -40.18 35.60 -4.38
CA VAL A 166 -41.25 35.03 -5.20
C VAL A 166 -40.78 33.76 -5.90
N MET A 167 -39.60 33.77 -6.52
CA MET A 167 -39.01 32.60 -7.17
C MET A 167 -38.85 31.43 -6.19
N LYS A 168 -38.35 31.69 -4.98
CA LYS A 168 -38.25 30.66 -3.93
C LYS A 168 -39.62 30.11 -3.54
N GLN A 169 -40.62 30.95 -3.35
CA GLN A 169 -41.98 30.51 -3.02
C GLN A 169 -42.58 29.61 -4.11
N VAL A 170 -42.39 29.98 -5.38
CA VAL A 170 -42.82 29.16 -6.51
C VAL A 170 -42.08 27.82 -6.52
N GLN A 171 -40.76 27.84 -6.36
CA GLN A 171 -39.94 26.62 -6.31
C GLN A 171 -40.38 25.69 -5.18
N THR A 172 -40.58 26.21 -3.96
CA THR A 172 -41.02 25.40 -2.82
C THR A 172 -42.42 24.82 -3.04
N LYS A 173 -43.32 25.58 -3.67
CA LYS A 173 -44.67 25.11 -4.02
C LYS A 173 -44.60 23.98 -5.04
N MET A 174 -43.80 24.13 -6.09
CA MET A 174 -43.63 23.08 -7.10
C MET A 174 -43.00 21.83 -6.50
N TYR A 175 -41.98 21.98 -5.66
CA TYR A 175 -41.34 20.86 -4.96
C TYR A 175 -42.33 20.09 -4.06
N MET A 176 -43.14 20.82 -3.28
CA MET A 176 -44.20 20.22 -2.45
C MET A 176 -45.21 19.45 -3.31
N GLN A 177 -45.69 20.04 -4.41
CA GLN A 177 -46.63 19.37 -5.31
C GLN A 177 -46.04 18.10 -5.92
N LEU A 178 -44.75 18.13 -6.29
CA LEU A 178 -44.03 16.98 -6.79
C LEU A 178 -43.93 15.87 -5.72
N GLY A 179 -43.60 16.23 -4.47
CA GLY A 179 -43.55 15.30 -3.34
C GLY A 179 -44.89 14.65 -3.04
N VAL A 180 -45.99 15.42 -3.03
CA VAL A 180 -47.35 14.86 -2.82
C VAL A 180 -47.74 13.90 -3.96
N LYS A 181 -47.40 14.22 -5.21
CA LYS A 181 -47.61 13.31 -6.33
C LYS A 181 -46.75 12.04 -6.22
N ALA A 182 -45.54 12.16 -5.67
CA ALA A 182 -44.64 11.04 -5.49
C ALA A 182 -45.14 9.99 -4.49
N ASN A 183 -46.01 10.36 -3.54
CA ASN A 183 -46.65 9.42 -2.62
C ASN A 183 -47.46 8.32 -3.35
N LYS A 184 -47.97 8.60 -4.56
CA LYS A 184 -48.68 7.61 -5.38
C LYS A 184 -47.75 6.58 -6.05
N PHE A 185 -46.44 6.79 -6.04
CA PHE A 185 -45.47 5.89 -6.68
C PHE A 185 -44.94 4.79 -5.74
N GLN A 186 -45.57 4.57 -4.58
CA GLN A 186 -45.24 3.46 -3.70
C GLN A 186 -45.81 2.13 -4.24
N LYS A 187 -45.12 1.52 -5.22
CA LYS A 187 -45.59 0.32 -5.96
C LYS A 187 -45.83 -0.92 -5.07
N HIS A 188 -45.17 -1.01 -3.92
CA HIS A 188 -45.25 -2.14 -2.99
C HIS A 188 -45.59 -1.68 -1.57
N PHE A 189 -46.49 -0.70 -1.43
CA PHE A 189 -46.95 -0.26 -0.12
C PHE A 189 -47.71 -1.37 0.62
N ARG A 190 -47.30 -1.68 1.85
CA ARG A 190 -47.95 -2.66 2.73
C ARG A 190 -48.55 -1.93 3.94
N GLN A 191 -49.87 -1.99 4.09
CA GLN A 191 -50.57 -1.46 5.26
C GLN A 191 -50.21 -2.28 6.52
N GLN A 192 -49.87 -1.61 7.62
CA GLN A 192 -49.42 -2.27 8.86
C GLN A 192 -50.58 -2.76 9.74
N VAL A 193 -51.72 -2.07 9.72
CA VAL A 193 -52.90 -2.44 10.50
C VAL A 193 -54.08 -2.60 9.55
N ASN A 194 -54.60 -3.82 9.48
CA ASN A 194 -55.85 -4.12 8.79
C ASN A 194 -56.94 -4.17 9.87
N PHE A 195 -57.91 -3.26 9.80
CA PHE A 195 -59.13 -3.32 10.60
C PHE A 195 -60.16 -4.22 9.92
#